data_AF-A0A847ATZ2-F1
#
_entry.id   AF-A0A847ATZ2-F1
#
_cell.length_a   1.000
_cell.length_b   1.000
_cell.length_c   1.000
_cell.angle_alpha   90.00
_cell.angle_beta   90.00
_cell.angle_gamma   90.00
#
_symmetry.space_group_name_H-M   'P 1'
#
loop_
_entity.id
_entity.type
_entity.pdbx_description
1 polymer ?
#
loop_
_entity_poly.entity_id
_entity_poly.type
_entity_poly.pdbx_seq_one_letter_code
_entity_poly.pdbx_strand_id
1 'polypeptide(L)'
;MENQIKSKVSLYGIISALAFIYLILNENLGISVPVFFIIQFALLFFIAKNSKGAIYVKGLFMLIPIFIISLNNFISASYMMTPTNFLVIVFLYSVMFLLLANKLNLMKLNLFGIIKIIVNIFEPMINFIVPFRWIAERSKNKEKNILTKRILIGILVSIPAVMFLVMMLSSADLVFYNNFIMFNDWFKKLFEFINIFKIIVGTFTGFYLFSHLYSVFVKDDNSFANTISNKTDTAKQLKGDVIVFNILMMSILVVYTIFIGIQFKYLFSGGALPNGLNYSEYARKGFFELVFLSVLNIALILLTTYLLRDKIYEDKNKWALFTKLMLIYLCLITGILLVSSYFRMSLYDSAYGFTRLRVLVYIFLVFEALGLIATFLYIIKHNFNILAVYAAIGLTFYLTLNLV
;
A
#
# COMPACT_ATOMS: atom_id res chain seq x y z
N MET A 1 27.22 -6.45 -15.01
CA MET A 1 26.06 -6.33 -15.94
C MET A 1 25.64 -4.87 -16.05
N GLU A 2 25.55 -4.34 -17.27
CA GLU A 2 25.14 -2.94 -17.53
C GLU A 2 23.70 -2.65 -17.08
N ASN A 3 23.42 -1.41 -16.65
CA ASN A 3 22.11 -1.01 -16.13
C ASN A 3 20.96 -1.21 -17.14
N GLN A 4 21.23 -1.03 -18.44
CA GLN A 4 20.24 -1.25 -19.49
C GLN A 4 19.83 -2.74 -19.58
N ILE A 5 20.79 -3.66 -19.43
CA ILE A 5 20.53 -5.10 -19.43
C ILE A 5 19.76 -5.49 -18.16
N LYS A 6 20.18 -5.01 -16.98
CA LYS A 6 19.45 -5.23 -15.72
C LYS A 6 17.97 -4.85 -15.82
N SER A 7 17.67 -3.70 -16.46
CA SER A 7 16.30 -3.24 -16.68
C SER A 7 15.50 -4.15 -17.61
N LYS A 8 16.10 -4.59 -18.72
CA LYS A 8 15.45 -5.50 -19.68
C LYS A 8 15.13 -6.87 -19.07
N VAL A 9 16.07 -7.45 -18.31
CA VAL A 9 15.87 -8.73 -17.62
C VAL A 9 14.79 -8.61 -16.54
N SER A 10 14.78 -7.51 -15.77
CA SER A 10 13.73 -7.25 -14.76
C SER A 10 12.35 -7.13 -15.41
N LEU A 11 12.25 -6.40 -16.51
CA LEU A 11 11.01 -6.20 -17.26
C LEU A 11 10.51 -7.52 -17.84
N TYR A 12 11.40 -8.39 -18.35
CA TYR A 12 11.06 -9.74 -18.78
C TYR A 12 10.42 -10.56 -17.66
N GLY A 13 11.00 -10.55 -16.45
CA GLY A 13 10.43 -11.23 -15.29
C GLY A 13 9.04 -10.73 -14.90
N ILE A 14 8.85 -9.41 -14.87
CA ILE A 14 7.57 -8.77 -14.51
C ILE A 14 6.49 -9.10 -15.53
N ILE A 15 6.77 -8.94 -16.83
CA ILE A 15 5.80 -9.26 -17.88
C ILE A 15 5.50 -10.76 -17.87
N SER A 16 6.50 -11.61 -17.62
CA SER A 16 6.27 -13.05 -17.49
C SER A 16 5.37 -13.41 -16.32
N ALA A 17 5.53 -12.76 -15.16
CA ALA A 17 4.65 -12.95 -14.01
C ALA A 17 3.20 -12.57 -14.35
N LEU A 18 2.99 -11.37 -14.89
CA LEU A 18 1.66 -10.86 -15.24
C LEU A 18 1.02 -11.72 -16.32
N ALA A 19 1.75 -12.06 -17.39
CA ALA A 19 1.27 -12.92 -18.45
C ALA A 19 0.89 -14.31 -17.90
N PHE A 20 1.67 -14.88 -16.97
CA PHE A 20 1.35 -16.16 -16.37
C PHE A 20 0.08 -16.09 -15.51
N ILE A 21 -0.09 -15.04 -14.71
CA ILE A 21 -1.29 -14.83 -13.87
C ILE A 21 -2.55 -14.75 -14.73
N TYR A 22 -2.53 -13.95 -15.80
CA TYR A 22 -3.72 -13.69 -16.62
C TYR A 22 -3.98 -14.75 -17.70
N LEU A 23 -2.94 -15.37 -18.26
CA LEU A 23 -3.08 -16.31 -19.36
C LEU A 23 -3.06 -17.77 -18.90
N ILE A 24 -2.21 -18.13 -17.95
CA ILE A 24 -2.04 -19.53 -17.54
C ILE A 24 -2.89 -19.89 -16.32
N LEU A 25 -3.01 -18.99 -15.33
CA LEU A 25 -3.78 -19.30 -14.11
C LEU A 25 -5.27 -18.95 -14.23
N ASN A 26 -5.77 -18.81 -15.45
CA ASN A 26 -7.20 -18.64 -15.71
C ASN A 26 -7.89 -20.00 -15.85
N GLU A 27 -9.20 -20.05 -15.61
CA GLU A 27 -9.99 -21.29 -15.65
C GLU A 27 -10.00 -21.93 -17.05
N ASN A 28 -9.92 -21.11 -18.10
CA ASN A 28 -9.93 -21.56 -19.49
C ASN A 28 -8.55 -21.34 -20.14
N LEU A 29 -7.75 -22.40 -20.21
CA LEU A 29 -6.38 -22.39 -20.75
C LEU A 29 -6.29 -22.24 -22.28
N GLY A 30 -7.33 -22.62 -23.02
CA GLY A 30 -7.36 -22.80 -24.49
C GLY A 30 -6.28 -22.06 -25.30
N ILE A 31 -6.61 -20.88 -25.83
CA ILE A 31 -5.69 -20.05 -26.64
C ILE A 31 -4.64 -19.34 -25.77
N SER A 32 -4.88 -19.22 -24.46
CA SER A 32 -4.04 -18.40 -23.60
C SER A 32 -2.64 -19.01 -23.39
N VAL A 33 -2.50 -20.34 -23.39
CA VAL A 33 -1.17 -20.99 -23.29
C VAL A 33 -0.28 -20.72 -24.50
N PRO A 34 -0.72 -20.90 -25.77
CA PRO A 34 0.05 -20.47 -26.93
C PRO A 34 0.40 -18.99 -26.94
N VAL A 35 -0.54 -18.11 -26.56
CA VAL A 35 -0.31 -16.66 -26.50
C VAL A 35 0.78 -16.31 -25.49
N PHE A 36 0.83 -16.99 -24.34
CA PHE A 36 1.91 -16.81 -23.38
C PHE A 36 3.29 -17.05 -24.03
N PHE A 37 3.46 -18.15 -24.78
CA PHE A 37 4.75 -18.44 -25.42
C PHE A 37 5.10 -17.51 -26.59
N ILE A 38 4.11 -16.96 -27.28
CA ILE A 38 4.34 -15.88 -28.27
C ILE A 38 4.91 -14.64 -27.59
N ILE A 39 4.36 -14.25 -26.44
CA ILE A 39 4.88 -13.12 -25.64
C ILE A 39 6.31 -13.41 -25.18
N GLN A 40 6.59 -14.62 -24.68
CA GLN A 40 7.93 -15.03 -24.27
C GLN A 40 8.93 -14.95 -25.42
N PHE A 41 8.56 -15.45 -26.61
CA PHE A 41 9.38 -15.37 -27.81
C PHE A 41 9.69 -13.92 -28.20
N ALA A 42 8.67 -13.06 -28.27
CA ALA A 42 8.84 -11.66 -28.67
C ALA A 42 9.80 -10.91 -27.73
N LEU A 43 9.65 -11.10 -26.40
CA LEU A 43 10.52 -10.48 -25.41
C LEU A 43 11.95 -11.00 -25.49
N LEU A 44 12.15 -12.31 -25.53
CA LEU A 44 13.47 -12.92 -25.59
C LEU A 44 14.19 -12.56 -26.90
N PHE A 45 13.48 -12.54 -28.03
CA PHE A 45 14.03 -12.11 -29.32
C PHE A 45 14.47 -10.65 -29.29
N PHE A 46 13.64 -9.75 -28.74
CA PHE A 46 13.99 -8.34 -28.60
C PHE A 46 15.20 -8.11 -27.70
N ILE A 47 15.33 -8.87 -26.61
CA ILE A 47 16.48 -8.82 -25.71
C ILE A 47 17.73 -9.36 -26.41
N ALA A 48 17.61 -10.50 -27.10
CA ALA A 48 18.72 -11.14 -27.80
C ALA A 48 19.27 -10.26 -28.94
N LYS A 49 18.41 -9.68 -29.78
CA LYS A 49 18.81 -8.76 -30.87
C LYS A 49 19.59 -7.55 -30.35
N ASN A 50 19.23 -7.06 -29.17
CA ASN A 50 19.83 -5.87 -28.56
C ASN A 50 21.03 -6.16 -27.64
N SER A 51 21.52 -7.40 -27.59
CA SER A 51 22.56 -7.84 -26.64
C SER A 51 23.99 -7.88 -27.22
N LYS A 52 24.22 -7.29 -28.41
CA LYS A 52 25.54 -7.24 -29.09
C LYS A 52 26.28 -8.59 -29.16
N GLY A 53 25.54 -9.70 -29.36
CA GLY A 53 26.12 -11.04 -29.46
C GLY A 53 26.39 -11.74 -28.13
N ALA A 54 25.99 -11.16 -26.99
CA ALA A 54 26.06 -11.82 -25.69
C ALA A 54 25.11 -13.03 -25.58
N ILE A 55 24.04 -13.05 -26.38
CA ILE A 55 23.07 -14.15 -26.45
C ILE A 55 23.21 -14.89 -27.78
N TYR A 56 23.30 -16.22 -27.73
CA TYR A 56 23.28 -17.06 -28.91
C TYR A 56 21.84 -17.26 -29.42
N VAL A 57 21.40 -16.37 -30.33
CA VAL A 57 19.99 -16.26 -30.80
C VAL A 57 19.41 -17.59 -31.30
N LYS A 58 20.22 -18.50 -31.88
CA LYS A 58 19.72 -19.80 -32.35
C LYS A 58 19.15 -20.68 -31.22
N GLY A 59 19.48 -20.41 -29.96
CA GLY A 59 18.82 -21.06 -28.82
C GLY A 59 17.30 -20.87 -28.80
N LEU A 60 16.79 -19.77 -29.37
CA LEU A 60 15.35 -19.49 -29.44
C LEU A 60 14.56 -20.48 -30.31
N PHE A 61 15.23 -21.27 -31.17
CA PHE A 61 14.53 -22.31 -31.94
C PHE A 61 13.87 -23.38 -31.05
N MET A 62 14.32 -23.53 -29.80
CA MET A 62 13.64 -24.41 -28.82
C MET A 62 12.24 -23.92 -28.43
N LEU A 63 11.85 -22.68 -28.75
CA LEU A 63 10.46 -22.23 -28.56
C LEU A 63 9.49 -22.84 -29.57
N ILE A 64 9.96 -23.36 -30.72
CA ILE A 64 9.10 -24.02 -31.72
C ILE A 64 8.44 -25.27 -31.12
N PRO A 65 9.18 -26.27 -30.58
CA PRO A 65 8.54 -27.43 -29.95
C PRO A 65 7.73 -27.04 -28.71
N ILE A 66 8.15 -26.04 -27.92
CA ILE A 66 7.37 -25.52 -26.79
C ILE A 66 6.00 -24.98 -27.26
N PHE A 67 5.99 -24.21 -28.35
CA PHE A 67 4.78 -23.65 -28.93
C PHE A 67 3.85 -24.74 -29.46
N ILE A 68 4.40 -25.76 -30.15
CA ILE A 68 3.61 -26.91 -30.63
C ILE A 68 2.95 -27.65 -29.46
N ILE A 69 3.69 -27.92 -28.38
CA ILE A 69 3.13 -28.57 -27.18
C ILE A 69 2.05 -27.68 -26.54
N SER A 70 2.24 -26.37 -26.54
CA SER A 70 1.26 -25.42 -25.98
C SER A 70 -0.08 -25.41 -26.73
N LEU A 71 -0.07 -25.70 -28.03
CA LEU A 71 -1.29 -25.80 -28.84
C LEU A 71 -2.18 -26.97 -28.43
N ASN A 72 -1.66 -27.97 -27.71
CA ASN A 72 -2.47 -29.11 -27.24
C ASN A 72 -3.67 -28.66 -26.40
N ASN A 73 -3.49 -27.64 -25.56
CA ASN A 73 -4.56 -27.10 -24.73
C ASN A 73 -5.66 -26.43 -25.55
N PHE A 74 -5.34 -25.94 -26.75
CA PHE A 74 -6.29 -25.33 -27.67
C PHE A 74 -6.97 -26.36 -28.59
N ILE A 75 -6.20 -27.27 -29.18
CA ILE A 75 -6.66 -28.20 -30.21
C ILE A 75 -7.38 -29.41 -29.61
N SER A 76 -6.76 -30.05 -28.62
CA SER A 76 -7.28 -31.30 -28.07
C SER A 76 -8.28 -31.07 -26.94
N ALA A 77 -8.22 -29.91 -26.27
CA ALA A 77 -8.96 -29.61 -25.03
C ALA A 77 -8.88 -30.72 -23.95
N SER A 78 -7.89 -31.62 -24.06
CA SER A 78 -7.72 -32.77 -23.17
C SER A 78 -6.70 -32.45 -22.09
N TYR A 79 -7.13 -32.55 -20.83
CA TYR A 79 -6.29 -32.30 -19.66
C TYR A 79 -5.38 -33.49 -19.29
N MET A 80 -5.51 -34.64 -19.97
CA MET A 80 -4.80 -35.87 -19.63
C MET A 80 -3.27 -35.73 -19.75
N MET A 81 -2.79 -35.01 -20.77
CA MET A 81 -1.36 -34.80 -21.02
C MET A 81 -0.81 -33.49 -20.42
N THR A 82 -1.61 -32.73 -19.67
CA THR A 82 -1.18 -31.43 -19.14
C THR A 82 0.04 -31.53 -18.19
N PRO A 83 0.10 -32.48 -17.23
CA PRO A 83 1.26 -32.59 -16.34
C PRO A 83 2.54 -33.01 -17.06
N THR A 84 2.44 -33.94 -18.02
CA THR A 84 3.59 -34.40 -18.80
C THR A 84 4.09 -33.30 -19.74
N ASN A 85 3.19 -32.60 -20.42
CA ASN A 85 3.53 -31.45 -21.25
C ASN A 85 4.22 -30.35 -20.44
N PHE A 86 3.80 -30.10 -19.20
CA PHE A 86 4.46 -29.14 -18.32
C PHE A 86 5.92 -29.55 -18.04
N LEU A 87 6.18 -30.82 -17.69
CA LEU A 87 7.53 -31.32 -17.45
C LEU A 87 8.43 -31.21 -18.70
N VAL A 88 7.88 -31.54 -19.87
CA VAL A 88 8.60 -31.41 -21.15
C VAL A 88 8.92 -29.95 -21.45
N ILE A 89 7.98 -29.03 -21.22
CA ILE A 89 8.21 -27.59 -21.40
C ILE A 89 9.30 -27.10 -20.45
N VAL A 90 9.29 -27.48 -19.17
CA VAL A 90 10.33 -27.11 -18.19
C VAL A 90 11.71 -27.60 -18.65
N PHE A 91 11.78 -28.84 -19.13
CA PHE A 91 13.01 -29.42 -19.67
C PHE A 91 13.50 -28.66 -20.92
N LEU A 92 12.61 -28.38 -21.88
CA LEU A 92 12.92 -27.62 -23.09
C LEU A 92 13.37 -26.18 -22.78
N TYR A 93 12.78 -25.54 -21.78
CA TYR A 93 13.23 -24.23 -21.30
C TYR A 93 14.65 -24.28 -20.73
N SER A 94 14.98 -25.32 -19.97
CA SER A 94 16.34 -25.52 -19.47
C SER A 94 17.35 -25.64 -20.62
N VAL A 95 17.03 -26.47 -21.63
CA VAL A 95 17.85 -26.60 -22.84
C VAL A 95 17.98 -25.26 -23.58
N MET A 96 16.87 -24.53 -23.75
CA MET A 96 16.84 -23.24 -24.43
C MET A 96 17.78 -22.24 -23.75
N PHE A 97 17.68 -22.05 -22.43
CA PHE A 97 18.51 -21.08 -21.71
C PHE A 97 20.00 -21.46 -21.70
N LEU A 98 20.34 -22.75 -21.63
CA LEU A 98 21.71 -23.20 -21.79
C LEU A 98 22.26 -22.93 -23.20
N LEU A 99 21.44 -23.09 -24.24
CA LEU A 99 21.82 -22.75 -25.63
C LEU A 99 21.99 -21.24 -25.80
N LEU A 100 21.08 -20.43 -25.25
CA LEU A 100 21.18 -18.97 -25.27
C LEU A 100 22.47 -18.47 -24.60
N ALA A 101 22.88 -19.12 -23.51
CA ALA A 101 24.13 -18.87 -22.81
C ALA A 101 25.38 -19.45 -23.50
N ASN A 102 25.21 -20.16 -24.63
CA ASN A 102 26.26 -20.91 -25.30
C ASN A 102 26.98 -21.91 -24.37
N LYS A 103 26.27 -22.43 -23.36
CA LYS A 103 26.76 -23.35 -22.33
C LYS A 103 26.52 -24.84 -22.67
N LEU A 104 25.83 -25.12 -23.78
CA LEU A 104 25.46 -26.47 -24.23
C LEU A 104 25.64 -26.58 -25.75
N ASN A 105 26.15 -27.71 -26.23
CA ASN A 105 26.21 -28.05 -27.64
C ASN A 105 25.50 -29.39 -27.89
N LEU A 106 24.37 -29.35 -28.60
CA LEU A 106 23.53 -30.52 -28.85
C LEU A 106 24.25 -31.61 -29.66
N MET A 107 25.15 -31.23 -30.58
CA MET A 107 25.85 -32.19 -31.45
C MET A 107 26.92 -33.00 -30.70
N LYS A 108 27.37 -32.53 -29.53
CA LYS A 108 28.40 -33.18 -28.70
C LYS A 108 27.87 -33.51 -27.30
N LEU A 109 26.60 -33.91 -27.21
CA LEU A 109 25.95 -34.27 -25.95
C LEU A 109 26.58 -35.54 -25.36
N ASN A 110 27.00 -35.45 -24.10
CA ASN A 110 27.43 -36.57 -23.27
C ASN A 110 26.59 -36.61 -21.98
N LEU A 111 26.83 -37.60 -21.13
CA LEU A 111 26.11 -37.75 -19.85
C LEU A 111 26.21 -36.49 -18.97
N PHE A 112 27.37 -35.82 -18.98
CA PHE A 112 27.58 -34.57 -18.26
C PHE A 112 26.69 -33.43 -18.80
N GLY A 113 26.49 -33.35 -20.12
CA GLY A 113 25.56 -32.44 -20.75
C GLY A 113 24.10 -32.65 -20.32
N ILE A 114 23.68 -33.92 -20.16
CA ILE A 114 22.33 -34.26 -19.66
C ILE A 114 22.18 -33.83 -18.19
N ILE A 115 23.17 -34.15 -17.34
CA ILE A 115 23.19 -33.72 -15.94
C ILE A 115 23.14 -32.20 -15.86
N LYS A 116 23.87 -31.49 -16.72
CA LYS A 116 23.84 -30.02 -16.78
C LYS A 116 22.46 -29.47 -17.10
N ILE A 117 21.70 -30.10 -18.00
CA ILE A 117 20.32 -29.71 -18.30
C ILE A 117 19.42 -29.90 -17.08
N ILE A 118 19.56 -31.01 -16.36
CA ILE A 118 18.77 -31.30 -15.16
C ILE A 118 19.10 -30.29 -14.05
N VAL A 119 20.38 -30.02 -13.80
CA VAL A 119 20.83 -29.04 -12.79
C VAL A 119 20.32 -27.63 -13.13
N ASN A 120 20.34 -27.25 -14.42
CA ASN A 120 19.89 -25.94 -14.86
C ASN A 120 18.37 -25.73 -14.66
N ILE A 121 17.57 -26.77 -14.44
CA ILE A 121 16.15 -26.61 -14.01
C ILE A 121 16.09 -25.92 -12.64
N PHE A 122 17.04 -26.21 -11.75
CA PHE A 122 17.04 -25.70 -10.37
C PHE A 122 17.93 -24.47 -10.16
N GLU A 123 18.91 -24.23 -11.04
CA GLU A 123 19.79 -23.04 -11.02
C GLU A 123 19.05 -21.70 -10.81
N PRO A 124 17.86 -21.45 -11.42
CA PRO A 124 17.10 -20.22 -11.21
C PRO A 124 16.79 -19.92 -9.75
N MET A 125 16.55 -20.94 -8.92
CA MET A 125 16.15 -20.75 -7.52
C MET A 125 17.23 -20.03 -6.71
N ILE A 126 18.51 -20.26 -7.04
CA ILE A 126 19.66 -19.63 -6.38
C ILE A 126 19.67 -18.11 -6.67
N ASN A 127 19.21 -17.72 -7.86
CA ASN A 127 19.27 -16.34 -8.35
C ASN A 127 18.05 -15.49 -7.95
N PHE A 128 17.10 -16.02 -7.17
CA PHE A 128 15.91 -15.28 -6.72
C PHE A 128 16.26 -14.06 -5.86
N ILE A 129 17.41 -14.06 -5.20
CA ILE A 129 17.88 -12.94 -4.37
C ILE A 129 18.38 -11.75 -5.21
N VAL A 130 18.69 -11.96 -6.49
CA VAL A 130 19.38 -10.97 -7.34
C VAL A 130 18.56 -9.70 -7.57
N PRO A 131 17.24 -9.74 -7.87
CA PRO A 131 16.43 -8.53 -7.97
C PRO A 131 16.49 -7.67 -6.71
N PHE A 132 16.43 -8.29 -5.53
CA PHE A 132 16.52 -7.60 -4.24
C PHE A 132 17.90 -6.98 -4.03
N ARG A 133 18.97 -7.71 -4.40
CA ARG A 133 20.34 -7.18 -4.39
C ARG A 133 20.50 -5.99 -5.32
N TRP A 134 19.93 -6.00 -6.52
CA TRP A 134 20.00 -4.86 -7.44
C TRP A 134 19.24 -3.65 -6.93
N ILE A 135 18.10 -3.86 -6.25
CA ILE A 135 17.36 -2.79 -5.57
C ILE A 135 18.22 -2.19 -4.44
N ALA A 136 18.89 -3.04 -3.65
CA ALA A 136 19.82 -2.62 -2.60
C ALA A 136 21.08 -1.92 -3.16
N GLU A 137 21.64 -2.37 -4.29
CA GLU A 137 22.79 -1.75 -4.96
C GLU A 137 22.45 -0.36 -5.53
N ARG A 138 21.22 -0.16 -6.02
CA ARG A 138 20.70 1.17 -6.38
C ARG A 138 20.56 2.09 -5.16
N SER A 139 20.65 1.54 -3.97
CA SER A 139 20.52 2.20 -2.66
C SER A 139 21.89 2.61 -2.06
N LYS A 140 22.87 2.94 -2.93
CA LYS A 140 24.13 3.59 -2.52
C LYS A 140 23.94 4.92 -1.77
N ASN A 141 22.77 5.53 -1.86
CA ASN A 141 22.49 6.81 -1.22
C ASN A 141 21.95 6.60 0.21
N LYS A 142 22.83 6.66 1.22
CA LYS A 142 22.48 6.49 2.65
C LYS A 142 21.29 7.37 3.05
N GLU A 143 21.19 8.58 2.50
CA GLU A 143 20.06 9.49 2.72
C GLU A 143 18.73 8.93 2.21
N LYS A 144 18.70 8.31 1.04
CA LYS A 144 17.48 7.69 0.47
C LYS A 144 17.02 6.47 1.28
N ASN A 145 17.95 5.71 1.86
CA ASN A 145 17.64 4.61 2.78
C ASN A 145 17.04 5.09 4.10
N ILE A 146 17.57 6.20 4.63
CA ILE A 146 17.02 6.84 5.82
C ILE A 146 15.60 7.33 5.52
N LEU A 147 15.39 7.97 4.37
CA LEU A 147 14.09 8.48 3.94
C LEU A 147 13.06 7.35 3.74
N THR A 148 13.44 6.27 3.06
CA THR A 148 12.56 5.08 2.88
C THR A 148 12.24 4.39 4.20
N LYS A 149 13.20 4.27 5.14
CA LYS A 149 12.93 3.75 6.48
C LYS A 149 11.92 4.62 7.24
N ARG A 150 12.05 5.94 7.16
CA ARG A 150 11.10 6.90 7.77
C ARG A 150 9.72 6.80 7.14
N ILE A 151 9.63 6.66 5.82
CA ILE A 151 8.36 6.44 5.12
C ILE A 151 7.69 5.14 5.59
N LEU A 152 8.44 4.04 5.66
CA LEU A 152 7.92 2.75 6.13
C LEU A 152 7.41 2.82 7.57
N ILE A 153 8.14 3.50 8.46
CA ILE A 153 7.69 3.73 9.85
C ILE A 153 6.43 4.60 9.85
N GLY A 154 6.37 5.65 9.04
CA GLY A 154 5.18 6.50 8.87
C GLY A 154 3.95 5.71 8.46
N ILE A 155 4.09 4.84 7.45
CA ILE A 155 3.02 3.95 6.99
C ILE A 155 2.62 2.95 8.09
N LEU A 156 3.59 2.34 8.77
CA LEU A 156 3.32 1.37 9.82
C LEU A 156 2.55 1.98 10.99
N VAL A 157 2.86 3.22 11.37
CA VAL A 157 2.18 3.95 12.44
C VAL A 157 0.81 4.47 11.98
N SER A 158 0.67 4.86 10.70
CA SER A 158 -0.60 5.38 10.20
C SER A 158 -1.67 4.30 10.01
N ILE A 159 -1.31 3.08 9.64
CA ILE A 159 -2.25 1.97 9.46
C ILE A 159 -3.17 1.76 10.68
N PRO A 160 -2.67 1.52 11.91
CA PRO A 160 -3.54 1.31 13.06
C PRO A 160 -4.37 2.54 13.41
N ALA A 161 -3.81 3.75 13.26
CA ALA A 161 -4.53 5.00 13.50
C ALA A 161 -5.71 5.18 12.52
N VAL A 162 -5.46 4.93 11.22
CA VAL A 162 -6.49 4.98 10.17
C VAL A 162 -7.53 3.89 10.37
N MET A 163 -7.14 2.67 10.71
CA MET A 163 -8.11 1.59 10.98
C MET A 163 -9.03 1.95 12.14
N PHE A 164 -8.47 2.43 13.26
CA PHE A 164 -9.24 2.90 14.40
C PHE A 164 -10.21 4.02 14.00
N LEU A 165 -9.71 5.01 13.26
CA LEU A 165 -10.51 6.16 12.82
C LEU A 165 -11.63 5.76 11.87
N VAL A 166 -11.37 4.89 10.89
CA VAL A 166 -12.39 4.36 9.96
C VAL A 166 -13.45 3.58 10.74
N MET A 167 -13.06 2.75 11.72
CA MET A 167 -14.02 2.03 12.57
C MET A 167 -14.92 3.00 13.35
N MET A 168 -14.36 4.04 13.96
CA MET A 168 -15.13 5.06 14.69
C MET A 168 -16.06 5.86 13.78
N LEU A 169 -15.62 6.22 12.58
CA LEU A 169 -16.47 6.92 11.61
C LEU A 169 -17.58 6.00 11.06
N SER A 170 -17.29 4.72 10.89
CA SER A 170 -18.28 3.70 10.51
C SER A 170 -19.30 3.43 11.61
N SER A 171 -18.94 3.50 12.89
CA SER A 171 -19.94 3.46 13.96
C SER A 171 -20.75 4.75 14.03
N ALA A 172 -20.13 5.89 13.69
CA ALA A 172 -20.76 7.21 13.81
C ALA A 172 -21.77 7.55 12.70
N ASP A 173 -21.64 6.94 11.53
CA ASP A 173 -22.45 7.29 10.37
C ASP A 173 -22.78 6.04 9.53
N LEU A 174 -24.08 5.78 9.37
CA LEU A 174 -24.58 4.60 8.68
C LEU A 174 -24.30 4.65 7.17
N VAL A 175 -24.30 5.84 6.57
CA VAL A 175 -23.99 6.00 5.15
C VAL A 175 -22.51 5.69 4.94
N PHE A 176 -21.64 6.22 5.81
CA PHE A 176 -20.21 5.88 5.78
C PHE A 176 -19.96 4.38 6.00
N TYR A 177 -20.69 3.74 6.92
CA TYR A 177 -20.63 2.29 7.16
C TYR A 177 -20.97 1.47 5.91
N ASN A 178 -22.07 1.79 5.22
CA ASN A 178 -22.47 1.07 4.01
C ASN A 178 -21.42 1.20 2.90
N ASN A 179 -20.87 2.40 2.71
CA ASN A 179 -19.78 2.62 1.76
C ASN A 179 -18.50 1.86 2.16
N PHE A 180 -18.20 1.80 3.46
CA PHE A 180 -17.06 1.05 3.98
C PHE A 180 -17.22 -0.47 3.73
N ILE A 181 -18.42 -1.03 3.92
CA ILE A 181 -18.68 -2.44 3.58
C ILE A 181 -18.42 -2.69 2.09
N MET A 182 -18.97 -1.85 1.20
CA MET A 182 -18.77 -2.01 -0.25
C MET A 182 -17.28 -1.99 -0.61
N PHE A 183 -16.51 -1.07 -0.02
CA PHE A 183 -15.07 -1.01 -0.21
C PHE A 183 -14.36 -2.24 0.35
N ASN A 184 -14.72 -2.68 1.57
CA ASN A 184 -14.13 -3.83 2.23
C ASN A 184 -14.40 -5.14 1.47
N ASP A 185 -15.60 -5.30 0.90
CA ASP A 185 -15.95 -6.46 0.09
C ASP A 185 -15.17 -6.47 -1.23
N TRP A 186 -15.04 -5.30 -1.88
CA TRP A 186 -14.17 -5.15 -3.05
C TRP A 186 -12.70 -5.45 -2.69
N PHE A 187 -12.22 -4.99 -1.55
CA PHE A 187 -10.86 -5.25 -1.09
C PHE A 187 -10.64 -6.73 -0.75
N LYS A 188 -11.60 -7.38 -0.09
CA LYS A 188 -11.57 -8.82 0.20
C LYS A 188 -11.47 -9.66 -1.06
N LYS A 189 -12.14 -9.27 -2.14
CA LYS A 189 -12.01 -9.95 -3.45
C LYS A 189 -10.57 -10.01 -3.95
N LEU A 190 -9.75 -8.99 -3.66
CA LEU A 190 -8.32 -9.01 -4.02
C LEU A 190 -7.51 -10.05 -3.23
N PHE A 191 -7.97 -10.38 -2.01
CA PHE A 191 -7.33 -11.33 -1.09
C PHE A 191 -8.06 -12.66 -0.99
N GLU A 192 -8.96 -12.97 -1.92
CA GLU A 192 -9.54 -14.31 -2.01
C GLU A 192 -8.42 -15.34 -2.19
N PHE A 193 -8.55 -16.50 -1.53
CA PHE A 193 -7.53 -17.54 -1.52
C PHE A 193 -7.05 -17.92 -2.93
N ILE A 194 -7.98 -17.95 -3.89
CA ILE A 194 -7.72 -18.20 -5.30
C ILE A 194 -6.79 -17.13 -5.90
N ASN A 195 -7.05 -15.84 -5.63
CA ASN A 195 -6.24 -14.75 -6.15
C ASN A 195 -4.86 -14.69 -5.48
N ILE A 196 -4.76 -14.99 -4.18
CA ILE A 196 -3.48 -15.11 -3.47
C ILE A 196 -2.64 -16.22 -4.08
N PHE A 197 -3.22 -17.40 -4.32
CA PHE A 197 -2.52 -18.51 -4.99
C PHE A 197 -2.02 -18.09 -6.37
N LYS A 198 -2.85 -17.40 -7.17
CA LYS A 198 -2.45 -16.88 -8.48
C LYS A 198 -1.27 -15.92 -8.39
N ILE A 199 -1.30 -14.98 -7.44
CA ILE A 199 -0.21 -14.02 -7.24
C ILE A 199 1.07 -14.72 -6.80
N ILE A 200 1.02 -15.66 -5.85
CA ILE A 200 2.19 -16.40 -5.36
C ILE A 200 2.83 -17.18 -6.50
N VAL A 201 2.04 -18.01 -7.20
CA VAL A 201 2.55 -18.87 -8.28
C VAL A 201 3.03 -18.03 -9.47
N GLY A 202 2.29 -16.98 -9.85
CA GLY A 202 2.69 -16.08 -10.93
C GLY A 202 3.99 -15.32 -10.63
N THR A 203 4.13 -14.83 -9.40
CA THR A 203 5.36 -14.17 -8.95
C THR A 203 6.54 -15.14 -8.94
N PHE A 204 6.33 -16.38 -8.48
CA PHE A 204 7.32 -17.44 -8.53
C PHE A 204 7.78 -17.73 -9.97
N THR A 205 6.85 -17.89 -10.92
CA THR A 205 7.16 -18.09 -12.35
C THR A 205 7.94 -16.89 -12.92
N GLY A 206 7.56 -15.67 -12.56
CA GLY A 206 8.27 -14.46 -12.96
C GLY A 206 9.73 -14.44 -12.48
N PHE A 207 9.96 -14.77 -11.20
CA PHE A 207 11.31 -14.91 -10.65
C PHE A 207 12.09 -16.06 -11.31
N TYR A 208 11.44 -17.18 -11.60
CA TYR A 208 12.02 -18.33 -12.26
C TYR A 208 12.54 -17.97 -13.67
N LEU A 209 11.71 -17.35 -14.50
CA LEU A 209 12.08 -16.92 -15.85
C LEU A 209 13.09 -15.77 -15.83
N PHE A 210 12.93 -14.80 -14.93
CA PHE A 210 13.94 -13.76 -14.69
C PHE A 210 15.32 -14.37 -14.41
N SER A 211 15.37 -15.35 -13.52
CA SER A 211 16.61 -15.93 -13.01
C SER A 211 17.32 -16.79 -14.07
N HIS A 212 16.56 -17.52 -14.88
CA HIS A 212 17.08 -18.18 -16.07
C HIS A 212 17.73 -17.20 -17.04
N LEU A 213 17.03 -16.10 -17.37
CA LEU A 213 17.57 -15.08 -18.27
C LEU A 213 18.79 -14.38 -17.65
N TYR A 214 18.78 -14.15 -16.33
CA TYR A 214 19.94 -13.62 -15.61
C TYR A 214 21.16 -14.53 -15.74
N SER A 215 21.01 -15.84 -15.57
CA SER A 215 22.09 -16.85 -15.72
C SER A 215 22.73 -16.84 -17.12
N VAL A 216 22.01 -16.41 -18.17
CA VAL A 216 22.57 -16.25 -19.52
C VAL A 216 23.64 -15.16 -19.58
N PHE A 217 23.48 -14.09 -18.79
CA PHE A 217 24.37 -12.93 -18.81
C PHE A 217 25.46 -12.98 -17.73
N VAL A 218 25.41 -13.95 -16.81
CA VAL A 218 26.42 -14.14 -15.77
C VAL A 218 27.48 -15.13 -16.26
N LYS A 219 28.73 -14.67 -16.29
CA LYS A 219 29.90 -15.54 -16.38
C LYS A 219 30.28 -15.96 -14.96
N ASP A 220 30.47 -17.26 -14.75
CA ASP A 220 30.71 -17.89 -13.44
C ASP A 220 31.91 -17.25 -12.73
N ASP A 221 31.68 -16.34 -11.79
CA ASP A 221 32.79 -15.73 -11.02
C ASP A 221 32.42 -15.04 -9.71
N ASN A 222 31.23 -15.23 -9.14
CA ASN A 222 30.90 -14.55 -7.87
C ASN A 222 30.15 -15.44 -6.89
N SER A 223 30.93 -16.22 -6.14
CA SER A 223 30.51 -16.89 -4.92
C SER A 223 30.15 -15.89 -3.82
N PHE A 224 29.19 -16.30 -3.00
CA PHE A 224 28.45 -15.54 -1.99
C PHE A 224 29.31 -14.96 -0.83
N ALA A 225 30.64 -15.14 -0.86
CA ALA A 225 31.54 -14.91 0.27
C ALA A 225 31.87 -13.42 0.59
N ASN A 226 31.64 -12.47 -0.33
CA ASN A 226 32.10 -11.08 -0.16
C ASN A 226 31.04 -10.07 0.31
N THR A 227 29.83 -10.50 0.71
CA THR A 227 28.68 -9.59 0.92
C THR A 227 28.31 -9.34 2.40
N ILE A 228 28.96 -10.01 3.37
CA ILE A 228 28.48 -10.05 4.76
C ILE A 228 29.17 -9.02 5.70
N SER A 229 30.15 -8.24 5.23
CA SER A 229 31.03 -7.48 6.15
C SER A 229 30.64 -6.04 6.50
N ASN A 230 29.38 -5.58 6.39
CA ASN A 230 29.09 -4.18 6.78
C ASN A 230 27.63 -3.91 7.19
N LYS A 231 27.38 -3.84 8.51
CA LYS A 231 26.59 -2.77 9.17
C LYS A 231 26.45 -3.01 10.68
N THR A 232 27.08 -2.15 11.49
CA THR A 232 26.70 -1.88 12.88
C THR A 232 26.25 -0.43 13.05
N ASP A 233 25.24 -0.30 13.89
CA ASP A 233 24.85 0.82 14.77
C ASP A 233 24.38 2.17 14.23
N THR A 234 23.18 2.55 14.69
CA THR A 234 23.02 3.64 15.67
C THR A 234 21.56 3.74 16.11
N ALA A 235 21.30 3.47 17.39
CA ALA A 235 20.09 3.91 18.07
C ALA A 235 20.20 5.42 18.33
N LYS A 236 19.32 6.21 17.72
CA LYS A 236 19.16 7.64 18.02
C LYS A 236 17.84 7.88 18.71
N GLN A 237 17.94 8.63 19.81
CA GLN A 237 16.86 9.17 20.65
C GLN A 237 15.62 9.56 19.84
N LEU A 238 14.45 9.24 20.39
CA LEU A 238 13.11 9.59 19.91
C LEU A 238 12.95 11.12 19.85
N LYS A 239 13.42 11.73 18.76
CA LYS A 239 12.95 13.03 18.26
C LYS A 239 11.94 12.75 17.15
N GLY A 240 10.72 13.28 17.29
CA GLY A 240 9.66 13.09 16.31
C GLY A 240 10.12 13.41 14.88
N ASP A 241 9.92 12.48 13.96
CA ASP A 241 10.27 12.68 12.55
C ASP A 241 9.12 13.36 11.82
N VAL A 242 9.39 14.51 11.20
CA VAL A 242 8.40 15.29 10.45
C VAL A 242 7.78 14.46 9.33
N ILE A 243 8.57 13.57 8.70
CA ILE A 243 8.08 12.72 7.62
C ILE A 243 7.04 11.72 8.15
N VAL A 244 7.30 11.11 9.30
CA VAL A 244 6.38 10.14 9.94
C VAL A 244 5.07 10.81 10.33
N PHE A 245 5.15 11.97 11.00
CA PHE A 245 3.96 12.75 11.38
C PHE A 245 3.18 13.28 10.17
N ASN A 246 3.86 13.71 9.10
CA ASN A 246 3.17 14.16 7.89
C ASN A 246 2.45 13.01 7.19
N ILE A 247 3.02 11.80 7.17
CA ILE A 247 2.34 10.62 6.61
C ILE A 247 1.10 10.29 7.44
N LEU A 248 1.22 10.29 8.77
CA LEU A 248 0.09 10.08 9.67
C LEU A 248 -1.00 11.14 9.46
N MET A 249 -0.64 12.42 9.49
CA MET A 249 -1.59 13.53 9.30
C MET A 249 -2.26 13.46 7.93
N MET A 250 -1.52 13.24 6.86
CA MET A 250 -2.09 13.10 5.52
C MET A 250 -3.10 11.95 5.48
N SER A 251 -2.78 10.80 6.06
CA SER A 251 -3.66 9.64 6.06
C SER A 251 -4.98 9.89 6.80
N ILE A 252 -4.91 10.54 7.97
CA ILE A 252 -6.07 10.92 8.78
C ILE A 252 -6.93 11.95 8.02
N LEU A 253 -6.29 12.98 7.45
CA LEU A 253 -6.97 14.02 6.68
C LEU A 253 -7.72 13.45 5.48
N VAL A 254 -7.11 12.54 4.71
CA VAL A 254 -7.78 11.89 3.57
C VAL A 254 -9.06 11.20 4.00
N VAL A 255 -9.02 10.43 5.10
CA VAL A 255 -10.20 9.73 5.59
C VAL A 255 -11.29 10.70 6.04
N TYR A 256 -10.92 11.76 6.79
CA TYR A 256 -11.89 12.77 7.20
C TYR A 256 -12.49 13.55 6.01
N THR A 257 -11.69 13.88 5.00
CA THR A 257 -12.18 14.55 3.79
C THR A 257 -13.20 13.67 3.06
N ILE A 258 -12.92 12.36 2.94
CA ILE A 258 -13.88 11.40 2.36
C ILE A 258 -15.15 11.34 3.19
N PHE A 259 -15.03 11.25 4.52
CA PHE A 259 -16.16 11.21 5.44
C PHE A 259 -17.04 12.46 5.32
N ILE A 260 -16.45 13.64 5.38
CA ILE A 260 -17.15 14.92 5.23
C ILE A 260 -17.82 15.02 3.85
N GLY A 261 -17.14 14.59 2.78
CA GLY A 261 -17.73 14.57 1.44
C GLY A 261 -18.99 13.70 1.34
N ILE A 262 -19.00 12.55 2.04
CA ILE A 262 -20.17 11.67 2.14
C ILE A 262 -21.29 12.34 2.95
N GLN A 263 -20.96 12.95 4.09
CA GLN A 263 -21.92 13.65 4.95
C GLN A 263 -22.61 14.83 4.25
N PHE A 264 -21.85 15.67 3.54
CA PHE A 264 -22.40 16.82 2.82
C PHE A 264 -23.37 16.41 1.71
N LYS A 265 -23.05 15.36 0.95
CA LYS A 265 -23.91 14.87 -0.14
C LYS A 265 -25.31 14.49 0.38
N TYR A 266 -25.38 13.98 1.60
CA TYR A 266 -26.62 13.59 2.25
C TYR A 266 -27.38 14.79 2.87
N LEU A 267 -26.66 15.74 3.49
CA LEU A 267 -27.28 16.96 4.01
C LEU A 267 -28.04 17.74 2.92
N PHE A 268 -27.54 17.71 1.68
CA PHE A 268 -28.16 18.33 0.50
C PHE A 268 -29.11 17.42 -0.28
N SER A 269 -29.35 16.16 0.12
CA SER A 269 -30.23 15.23 -0.60
C SER A 269 -31.70 15.30 -0.18
N GLY A 270 -32.15 16.38 0.48
CA GLY A 270 -33.58 16.65 0.68
C GLY A 270 -34.23 16.01 1.93
N GLY A 271 -33.47 15.75 3.00
CA GLY A 271 -34.05 15.58 4.35
C GLY A 271 -34.70 14.23 4.70
N ALA A 272 -34.66 13.23 3.83
CA ALA A 272 -35.10 11.87 4.18
C ALA A 272 -34.06 11.19 5.08
N LEU A 273 -34.36 10.98 6.37
CA LEU A 273 -33.51 10.23 7.33
C LEU A 273 -32.97 8.94 6.70
N PRO A 274 -31.70 8.55 6.93
CA PRO A 274 -31.15 7.36 6.31
C PRO A 274 -31.95 6.15 6.79
N ASN A 275 -32.53 5.40 5.86
CA ASN A 275 -33.10 4.06 6.08
C ASN A 275 -34.16 3.94 7.21
N GLY A 276 -34.97 4.98 7.45
CA GLY A 276 -36.09 4.89 8.39
C GLY A 276 -35.73 4.99 9.87
N LEU A 277 -34.52 5.47 10.20
CA LEU A 277 -34.15 5.76 11.60
C LEU A 277 -35.09 6.80 12.21
N ASN A 278 -35.49 6.57 13.46
CA ASN A 278 -36.19 7.59 14.24
C ASN A 278 -35.18 8.65 14.74
N TYR A 279 -35.60 9.90 14.92
CA TYR A 279 -34.73 11.03 15.27
C TYR A 279 -33.87 10.78 16.53
N SER A 280 -34.40 10.03 17.51
CA SER A 280 -33.70 9.65 18.74
C SER A 280 -32.53 8.69 18.50
N GLU A 281 -32.67 7.74 17.57
CA GLU A 281 -31.62 6.80 17.21
C GLU A 281 -30.52 7.50 16.41
N TYR A 282 -30.91 8.37 15.48
CA TYR A 282 -29.96 9.16 14.69
C TYR A 282 -29.16 10.15 15.56
N ALA A 283 -29.78 10.75 16.58
CA ALA A 283 -29.10 11.67 17.48
C ALA A 283 -28.15 10.99 18.46
N ARG A 284 -28.47 9.78 18.95
CA ARG A 284 -27.62 9.05 19.89
C ARG A 284 -26.49 8.28 19.20
N LYS A 285 -26.75 7.72 18.02
CA LYS A 285 -25.78 6.93 17.27
C LYS A 285 -24.82 7.86 16.53
N GLY A 286 -23.56 7.87 16.95
CA GLY A 286 -22.51 8.68 16.32
C GLY A 286 -22.24 10.03 16.94
N PHE A 287 -23.10 10.55 17.82
CA PHE A 287 -22.81 11.79 18.53
C PHE A 287 -21.57 11.64 19.42
N PHE A 288 -21.54 10.61 20.26
CA PHE A 288 -20.42 10.39 21.18
C PHE A 288 -19.12 10.05 20.45
N GLU A 289 -19.21 9.34 19.33
CA GLU A 289 -18.08 9.01 18.47
C GLU A 289 -17.50 10.26 17.81
N LEU A 290 -18.35 11.16 17.29
CA LEU A 290 -17.90 12.43 16.70
C LEU A 290 -17.26 13.34 17.73
N VAL A 291 -17.86 13.46 18.92
CA VAL A 291 -17.30 14.21 20.06
C VAL A 291 -15.97 13.61 20.52
N PHE A 292 -15.90 12.28 20.65
CA PHE A 292 -14.66 11.62 21.02
C PHE A 292 -13.56 11.86 19.98
N LEU A 293 -13.90 11.79 18.68
CA LEU A 293 -12.98 12.08 17.59
C LEU A 293 -12.53 13.55 17.57
N SER A 294 -13.40 14.51 17.92
CA SER A 294 -12.99 15.93 18.00
C SER A 294 -12.03 16.19 19.16
N VAL A 295 -12.26 15.59 20.33
CA VAL A 295 -11.30 15.63 21.45
C VAL A 295 -9.97 14.97 21.06
N LEU A 296 -10.03 13.81 20.39
CA LEU A 296 -8.85 13.10 19.92
C LEU A 296 -8.05 13.93 18.89
N ASN A 297 -8.73 14.60 17.97
CA ASN A 297 -8.10 15.50 16.99
C ASN A 297 -7.41 16.67 17.66
N ILE A 298 -8.06 17.31 18.65
CA ILE A 298 -7.45 18.37 19.44
C ILE A 298 -6.17 17.85 20.13
N ALA A 299 -6.24 16.68 20.79
CA ALA A 299 -5.09 16.07 21.44
C ALA A 299 -3.96 15.76 20.44
N LEU A 300 -4.30 15.23 19.27
CA LEU A 300 -3.34 14.94 18.20
C LEU A 300 -2.67 16.20 17.65
N ILE A 301 -3.43 17.28 17.47
CA ILE A 301 -2.91 18.59 17.07
C ILE A 301 -1.91 19.09 18.12
N LEU A 302 -2.30 19.10 19.40
CA LEU A 302 -1.43 19.57 20.50
C LEU A 302 -0.17 18.72 20.62
N LEU A 303 -0.28 17.39 20.53
CA LEU A 303 0.85 16.45 20.57
C LEU A 303 1.81 16.70 19.41
N THR A 304 1.29 16.91 18.19
CA THR A 304 2.11 17.16 17.00
C THR A 304 2.81 18.51 17.10
N THR A 305 2.09 19.55 17.54
CA THR A 305 2.67 20.88 17.77
C THR A 305 3.75 20.86 18.86
N TYR A 306 3.57 20.04 19.90
CA TYR A 306 4.58 19.87 20.97
C TYR A 306 5.83 19.12 20.47
N LEU A 307 5.66 17.97 19.80
CA LEU A 307 6.78 17.12 19.36
C LEU A 307 7.56 17.69 18.18
N LEU A 308 6.92 18.53 17.35
CA LEU A 308 7.54 19.16 16.18
C LEU A 308 7.74 20.67 16.37
N ARG A 309 7.66 21.18 17.60
CA ARG A 309 7.73 22.61 17.94
C ARG A 309 8.89 23.32 17.23
N ASP A 310 10.12 22.86 17.48
CA ASP A 310 11.33 23.47 16.95
C ASP A 310 11.34 23.47 15.40
N LYS A 311 10.79 22.40 14.81
CA LYS A 311 10.77 22.23 13.35
C LYS A 311 9.67 23.01 12.66
N ILE A 312 8.53 23.27 13.32
CA ILE A 312 7.38 23.99 12.74
C ILE A 312 7.57 25.52 12.84
N TYR A 313 8.16 26.00 13.93
CA TYR A 313 8.19 27.43 14.25
C TYR A 313 9.56 28.10 14.11
N GLU A 314 10.66 27.38 14.32
CA GLU A 314 12.01 27.95 14.16
C GLU A 314 12.58 27.71 12.76
N ASP A 315 12.24 26.56 12.16
CA ASP A 315 12.79 26.12 10.87
C ASP A 315 11.89 26.59 9.70
N LYS A 316 12.39 27.47 8.83
CA LYS A 316 11.65 28.00 7.64
C LYS A 316 11.54 27.00 6.48
N ASN A 317 11.56 25.70 6.78
CA ASN A 317 11.53 24.65 5.78
C ASN A 317 10.14 24.52 5.13
N LYS A 318 10.09 24.23 3.83
CA LYS A 318 8.82 23.99 3.09
C LYS A 318 7.96 22.88 3.73
N TRP A 319 8.62 21.85 4.29
CA TRP A 319 7.96 20.74 4.97
C TRP A 319 7.29 21.16 6.29
N ALA A 320 7.86 22.12 7.02
CA ALA A 320 7.30 22.66 8.25
C ALA A 320 6.03 23.46 7.98
N LEU A 321 6.05 24.29 6.93
CA LEU A 321 4.88 25.03 6.47
C LEU A 321 3.76 24.08 6.05
N PHE A 322 4.09 22.99 5.35
CA PHE A 322 3.14 21.97 4.96
C PHE A 322 2.49 21.27 6.18
N THR A 323 3.26 20.91 7.20
CA THR A 323 2.73 20.37 8.46
C THR A 323 1.77 21.36 9.13
N LYS A 324 2.12 22.66 9.16
CA LYS A 324 1.26 23.71 9.72
C LYS A 324 -0.08 23.82 8.97
N LEU A 325 -0.07 23.75 7.65
CA LEU A 325 -1.30 23.74 6.84
C LEU A 325 -2.17 22.51 7.13
N MET A 326 -1.56 21.33 7.31
CA MET A 326 -2.30 20.12 7.69
C MET A 326 -2.98 20.24 9.05
N LEU A 327 -2.30 20.82 10.05
CA LEU A 327 -2.88 21.06 11.38
C LEU A 327 -4.06 22.04 11.32
N ILE A 328 -3.92 23.11 10.53
CA ILE A 328 -5.01 24.06 10.26
C ILE A 328 -6.19 23.35 9.61
N TYR A 329 -5.93 22.51 8.60
CA TYR A 329 -6.98 21.76 7.91
C TYR A 329 -7.68 20.75 8.83
N LEU A 330 -6.94 20.03 9.67
CA LEU A 330 -7.50 19.13 10.68
C LEU A 330 -8.38 19.88 11.69
N CYS A 331 -7.97 21.09 12.08
CA CYS A 331 -8.75 21.96 12.93
C CYS A 331 -10.08 22.38 12.28
N LEU A 332 -10.07 22.75 10.99
CA LEU A 332 -11.28 23.09 10.23
C LEU A 332 -12.23 21.90 10.11
N ILE A 333 -11.70 20.72 9.76
CA ILE A 333 -12.45 19.46 9.73
C ILE A 333 -13.09 19.18 11.09
N THR A 334 -12.35 19.34 12.17
CA THR A 334 -12.88 19.13 13.53
C THR A 334 -14.02 20.09 13.84
N GLY A 335 -13.94 21.34 13.39
CA GLY A 335 -15.05 22.29 13.49
C GLY A 335 -16.30 21.82 12.73
N ILE A 336 -16.14 21.24 11.54
CA ILE A 336 -17.25 20.64 10.78
C ILE A 336 -17.87 19.47 11.55
N LEU A 337 -17.08 18.63 12.23
CA LEU A 337 -17.61 17.54 13.07
C LEU A 337 -18.42 18.07 14.27
N LEU A 338 -17.97 19.15 14.92
CA LEU A 338 -18.71 19.80 16.01
C LEU A 338 -20.03 20.38 15.53
N VAL A 339 -20.02 21.07 14.38
CA VAL A 339 -21.23 21.60 13.75
C VAL A 339 -22.19 20.47 13.39
N SER A 340 -21.70 19.38 12.81
CA SER A 340 -22.49 18.17 12.50
C SER A 340 -23.13 17.57 13.77
N SER A 341 -22.37 17.50 14.86
CA SER A 341 -22.85 17.00 16.17
C SER A 341 -23.92 17.91 16.77
N TYR A 342 -23.74 19.24 16.67
CA TYR A 342 -24.74 20.23 17.08
C TYR A 342 -26.05 20.07 16.29
N PHE A 343 -25.97 19.93 14.97
CA PHE A 343 -27.17 19.74 14.12
C PHE A 343 -27.94 18.47 14.48
N ARG A 344 -27.25 17.36 14.75
CA ARG A 344 -27.90 16.11 15.20
C ARG A 344 -28.66 16.32 16.52
N MET A 345 -28.08 17.07 17.45
CA MET A 345 -28.73 17.37 18.73
C MET A 345 -29.94 18.29 18.55
N SER A 346 -29.84 19.29 17.67
CA SER A 346 -30.94 20.22 17.41
C SER A 346 -32.14 19.53 16.78
N LEU A 347 -31.93 18.56 15.90
CA LEU A 347 -33.00 17.71 15.37
C LEU A 347 -33.67 16.90 16.48
N TYR A 348 -32.90 16.41 17.45
CA TYR A 348 -33.44 15.66 18.57
C TYR A 348 -34.34 16.54 19.46
N ASP A 349 -33.91 17.77 19.74
CA ASP A 349 -34.70 18.71 20.54
C ASP A 349 -35.97 19.17 19.82
N SER A 350 -35.89 19.39 18.50
CA SER A 350 -37.08 19.78 17.72
C SER A 350 -38.21 18.74 17.77
N ALA A 351 -37.87 17.47 17.94
CA ALA A 351 -38.83 16.37 17.99
C ALA A 351 -39.30 16.03 19.43
N TYR A 352 -38.44 16.24 20.45
CA TYR A 352 -38.69 15.75 21.81
C TYR A 352 -38.51 16.80 22.92
N GLY A 353 -38.39 18.09 22.58
CA GLY A 353 -38.21 19.20 23.52
C GLY A 353 -36.81 19.25 24.18
N PHE A 354 -36.59 20.14 25.14
CA PHE A 354 -35.34 20.19 25.90
C PHE A 354 -35.39 19.33 27.17
N THR A 355 -34.25 18.74 27.55
CA THR A 355 -34.06 18.14 28.88
C THR A 355 -32.73 18.58 29.46
N ARG A 356 -32.53 18.42 30.77
CA ARG A 356 -31.28 18.80 31.46
C ARG A 356 -30.04 18.19 30.78
N LEU A 357 -30.08 16.90 30.43
CA LEU A 357 -28.96 16.22 29.78
C LEU A 357 -28.66 16.81 28.38
N ARG A 358 -29.68 17.23 27.63
CA ARG A 358 -29.49 17.84 26.30
C ARG A 358 -28.85 19.22 26.40
N VAL A 359 -29.25 20.02 27.40
CA VAL A 359 -28.61 21.32 27.69
C VAL A 359 -27.14 21.14 28.07
N LEU A 360 -26.83 20.16 28.92
CA LEU A 360 -25.44 19.83 29.29
C LEU A 360 -24.58 19.45 28.07
N VAL A 361 -25.16 18.73 27.10
CA VAL A 361 -24.48 18.40 25.84
C VAL A 361 -24.13 19.66 25.03
N TYR A 362 -25.04 20.63 24.90
CA TYR A 362 -24.72 21.89 24.22
C TYR A 362 -23.64 22.69 24.92
N ILE A 363 -23.69 22.76 26.26
CA ILE A 363 -22.65 23.43 27.05
C ILE A 363 -21.31 22.77 26.74
N PHE A 364 -21.23 21.44 26.78
CA PHE A 364 -20.02 20.71 26.43
C PHE A 364 -19.52 21.04 25.01
N LEU A 365 -20.39 21.02 23.99
CA LEU A 365 -20.03 21.37 22.61
C LEU A 365 -19.49 22.81 22.48
N VAL A 366 -20.06 23.77 23.23
CA VAL A 366 -19.59 25.16 23.24
C VAL A 366 -18.18 25.24 23.82
N PHE A 367 -17.94 24.60 24.97
CA PHE A 367 -16.60 24.59 25.58
C PHE A 367 -15.57 23.86 24.73
N GLU A 368 -15.97 22.79 24.04
CA GLU A 368 -15.12 22.10 23.08
C GLU A 368 -14.78 22.99 21.87
N ALA A 369 -15.76 23.74 21.34
CA ALA A 369 -15.53 24.71 20.27
C ALA A 369 -14.59 25.84 20.71
N LEU A 370 -14.71 26.34 21.95
CA LEU A 370 -13.79 27.33 22.52
C LEU A 370 -12.37 26.76 22.62
N GLY A 371 -12.22 25.51 23.05
CA GLY A 371 -10.94 24.80 23.06
C GLY A 371 -10.34 24.67 21.65
N LEU A 372 -11.15 24.33 20.66
CA LEU A 372 -10.73 24.22 19.26
C LEU A 372 -10.25 25.58 18.71
N ILE A 373 -10.97 26.68 19.02
CA ILE A 373 -10.57 28.05 18.65
C ILE A 373 -9.24 28.42 19.31
N ALA A 374 -9.06 28.11 20.60
CA ALA A 374 -7.79 28.34 21.29
C ALA A 374 -6.63 27.56 20.63
N THR A 375 -6.87 26.30 20.26
CA THR A 375 -5.91 25.48 19.52
C THR A 375 -5.58 26.06 18.14
N PHE A 376 -6.58 26.53 17.40
CA PHE A 376 -6.37 27.21 16.12
C PHE A 376 -5.48 28.45 16.26
N LEU A 377 -5.77 29.30 17.25
CA LEU A 377 -4.97 30.48 17.56
C LEU A 377 -3.54 30.11 17.97
N TYR A 378 -3.36 29.03 18.73
CA TYR A 378 -2.06 28.49 19.13
C TYR A 378 -1.24 28.01 17.93
N ILE A 379 -1.87 27.35 16.94
CA ILE A 379 -1.19 26.94 15.70
C ILE A 379 -0.66 28.18 14.96
N ILE A 380 -1.45 29.25 14.87
CA ILE A 380 -1.07 30.47 14.16
C ILE A 380 0.00 31.25 14.92
N LYS A 381 -0.24 31.54 16.20
CA LYS A 381 0.60 32.34 17.10
C LYS A 381 0.98 31.52 18.34
N HIS A 382 2.19 30.99 18.34
CA HIS A 382 2.75 30.19 19.45
C HIS A 382 3.28 31.10 20.59
N ASN A 383 2.44 32.01 21.09
CA ASN A 383 2.89 33.07 22.01
C ASN A 383 2.33 32.93 23.44
N PHE A 384 1.53 31.92 23.73
CA PHE A 384 0.87 31.75 25.02
C PHE A 384 0.85 30.29 25.48
N ASN A 385 0.69 30.08 26.79
CA ASN A 385 0.66 28.75 27.39
C ASN A 385 -0.72 28.10 27.17
N ILE A 386 -0.81 27.21 26.18
CA ILE A 386 -2.05 26.51 25.81
C ILE A 386 -2.62 25.68 26.96
N LEU A 387 -1.76 25.10 27.82
CA LEU A 387 -2.21 24.32 28.99
C LEU A 387 -2.96 25.19 30.00
N ALA A 388 -2.49 26.43 30.22
CA ALA A 388 -3.18 27.37 31.10
C ALA A 388 -4.56 27.76 30.55
N VAL A 389 -4.68 27.93 29.23
CA VAL A 389 -5.96 28.21 28.57
C VAL A 389 -6.92 27.02 28.71
N TYR A 390 -6.47 25.79 28.47
CA TYR A 390 -7.30 24.60 28.69
C TYR A 390 -7.69 24.40 30.15
N ALA A 391 -6.81 24.72 31.10
CA ALA A 391 -7.15 24.69 32.53
C ALA A 391 -8.24 25.70 32.87
N ALA A 392 -8.17 26.92 32.32
CA ALA A 392 -9.20 27.95 32.50
C ALA A 392 -10.54 27.55 31.85
N ILE A 393 -10.52 27.00 30.64
CA ILE A 393 -11.70 26.44 29.95
C ILE A 393 -12.30 25.30 30.78
N GLY A 394 -11.49 24.39 31.30
CA GLY A 394 -11.95 23.29 32.15
C GLY A 394 -12.57 23.75 33.48
N LEU A 395 -11.94 24.73 34.14
CA LEU A 395 -12.46 25.32 35.37
C LEU A 395 -13.79 26.04 35.12
N THR A 396 -13.86 26.87 34.08
CA THR A 396 -15.09 27.59 33.71
C THR A 396 -16.20 26.63 33.29
N PHE A 397 -15.89 25.56 32.56
CA PHE A 397 -16.85 24.49 32.26
C PHE A 397 -17.40 23.85 33.54
N TYR A 398 -16.53 23.46 34.47
CA TYR A 398 -16.94 22.89 35.75
C TYR A 398 -17.81 23.84 36.58
N LEU A 399 -17.47 25.13 36.62
CA LEU A 399 -18.30 26.14 37.30
C LEU A 399 -19.68 26.27 36.64
N THR A 400 -19.75 26.31 35.31
CA THR A 400 -21.02 26.34 34.57
C THR A 400 -21.87 25.10 34.85
N LEU A 401 -21.25 23.91 34.95
CA LEU A 401 -21.96 22.68 35.30
C LEU A 401 -22.59 22.73 36.70
N ASN A 402 -22.01 23.45 37.65
CA ASN A 402 -22.58 23.58 38.99
C ASN A 402 -23.78 24.56 39.05
N LEU A 403 -23.97 25.38 38.01
CA LEU A 403 -25.07 26.35 37.92
C LEU A 403 -26.32 25.81 37.20
N VAL A 404 -26.21 24.68 36.49
CA VAL A 404 -27.24 24.06 35.63
C VAL A 404 -27.69 22.71 36.19
#